data_AF-A0A024UEE1-F1
#
_entry.id   AF-A0A024UEE1-F1
#
_cell.length_a   1.000
_cell.length_b   1.000
_cell.length_c   1.000
_cell.angle_alpha   90.00
_cell.angle_beta   90.00
_cell.angle_gamma   90.00
#
_symmetry.space_group_name_H-M   'P 1'
#
loop_
_entity.id
_entity.type
_entity.pdbx_description
1 polymer ?
#
loop_
_entity_poly.entity_id
_entity_poly.type
_entity_poly.pdbx_seq_one_letter_code
_entity_poly.pdbx_strand_id
1 'polypeptide(L)'
;MTSTMLEAFFHGYTQRATEDVLTVVAVKSVLDDMIADIETWIHETERNALTTELEKANAALAQYAIAERIHWDEKQNVLQTVHLLQLQGRTLVRKLKTEAELVAQDVLNKARLEKELAESKEKIASYATLSRELSRSQREVRELHRRLGIQNVLNPSAIQEKAGPPPNHDPTSTPTGLASLSDATLLNIFSNVDAMDVLAMSLTSKAWKSRIHVMFGLKKEKLQRRTALPPTIPKPLNVKPSLRPVPALDKSQLARADDMIKSFNAKEMKFFHDLMIRMKTLEVAAAAANLSDDPAWMGIVEALDGTSSRKGRPGSTVARGGKRSRFLDGEAHRRRGCVGARHRRQGPTASVPPHGTT
;
A
#
# COMPACT_ATOMS: atom_id res chain seq x y z
N MET A 1 -64.09 120.17 -46.57
CA MET A 1 -63.45 118.97 -47.17
C MET A 1 -62.28 118.41 -46.34
N THR A 2 -62.01 118.91 -45.12
CA THR A 2 -60.84 118.50 -44.32
C THR A 2 -61.11 117.33 -43.35
N SER A 3 -62.35 117.17 -42.86
CA SER A 3 -62.72 116.10 -41.91
C SER A 3 -62.65 114.69 -42.52
N THR A 4 -63.15 114.53 -43.75
CA THR A 4 -63.19 113.24 -44.45
C THR A 4 -61.80 112.76 -44.88
N MET A 5 -60.88 113.68 -45.20
CA MET A 5 -59.47 113.32 -45.46
C MET A 5 -58.75 112.88 -44.18
N LEU A 6 -59.03 113.52 -43.05
CA LEU A 6 -58.41 113.17 -41.77
C LEU A 6 -58.87 111.78 -41.30
N GLU A 7 -60.16 111.47 -41.41
CA GLU A 7 -60.72 110.16 -41.11
C GLU A 7 -60.14 109.06 -42.01
N ALA A 8 -60.04 109.31 -43.33
CA ALA A 8 -59.41 108.36 -44.24
C ALA A 8 -57.92 108.12 -43.92
N PHE A 9 -57.20 109.16 -43.49
CA PHE A 9 -55.80 109.04 -43.06
C PHE A 9 -55.67 108.20 -41.78
N PHE A 10 -56.49 108.46 -40.76
CA PHE A 10 -56.49 107.66 -39.53
C PHE A 10 -56.97 106.22 -39.76
N HIS A 11 -57.92 106.02 -40.68
CA HIS A 11 -58.40 104.69 -41.02
C HIS A 11 -57.34 103.86 -41.76
N GLY A 12 -56.59 104.48 -42.69
CA GLY A 12 -55.46 103.84 -43.35
C GLY A 12 -54.29 103.54 -42.40
N TYR A 13 -54.01 104.46 -41.47
CA TYR A 13 -52.99 104.24 -40.44
C TYR A 13 -53.36 103.11 -39.47
N THR A 14 -54.61 103.07 -39.00
CA THR A 14 -55.10 102.01 -38.13
C THR A 14 -55.14 100.67 -38.84
N GLN A 15 -55.57 100.63 -40.10
CA GLN A 15 -55.55 99.41 -40.91
C GLN A 15 -54.12 98.86 -41.08
N ARG A 16 -53.16 99.73 -41.41
CA ARG A 16 -51.74 99.33 -41.53
C ARG A 16 -51.16 98.84 -40.21
N ALA A 17 -51.47 99.53 -39.10
CA ALA A 17 -51.06 99.08 -37.78
C ALA A 17 -51.68 97.72 -37.40
N THR A 18 -52.93 97.46 -37.77
CA THR A 18 -53.56 96.14 -37.55
C THR A 18 -52.94 95.05 -38.40
N GLU A 19 -52.58 95.34 -39.65
CA GLU A 19 -51.86 94.41 -40.53
C GLU A 19 -50.46 94.09 -39.98
N ASP A 20 -49.74 95.11 -39.50
CA ASP A 20 -48.43 94.93 -38.84
C ASP A 20 -48.57 94.08 -37.55
N VAL A 21 -49.61 94.30 -36.74
CA VAL A 21 -49.86 93.48 -35.54
C VAL A 21 -50.20 92.03 -35.91
N LEU A 22 -51.05 91.81 -36.91
CA LEU A 22 -51.42 90.46 -37.37
C LEU A 22 -50.21 89.71 -37.94
N THR A 23 -49.34 90.39 -38.69
CA THR A 23 -48.10 89.78 -39.20
C THR A 23 -47.14 89.43 -38.07
N VAL A 24 -46.98 90.29 -37.06
CA VAL A 24 -46.15 89.99 -35.87
C VAL A 24 -46.72 88.80 -35.09
N VAL A 25 -48.04 88.72 -34.91
CA VAL A 25 -48.69 87.58 -34.23
C VAL A 25 -48.48 86.29 -35.02
N ALA A 26 -48.62 86.32 -36.35
CA ALA A 26 -48.39 85.15 -37.19
C ALA A 26 -46.92 84.70 -37.19
N VAL A 27 -45.98 85.65 -37.22
CA VAL A 27 -44.54 85.32 -37.08
C VAL A 27 -44.26 84.73 -35.71
N LYS A 28 -44.85 85.30 -34.66
CA LYS A 28 -44.69 84.78 -33.30
C LYS A 28 -45.23 83.35 -33.19
N SER A 29 -46.41 83.05 -33.73
CA SER A 29 -46.96 81.69 -33.67
C SER A 29 -46.07 80.68 -34.38
N VAL A 30 -45.52 81.03 -35.56
CA VAL A 30 -44.58 80.16 -36.27
C VAL A 30 -43.30 79.95 -35.46
N LEU A 31 -42.77 80.99 -34.81
CA LEU A 31 -41.59 80.85 -33.95
C LEU A 31 -41.88 79.98 -32.72
N ASP A 32 -43.05 80.14 -32.10
CA ASP A 32 -43.48 79.32 -30.96
C ASP A 32 -43.62 77.84 -31.39
N ASP A 33 -44.19 77.56 -32.56
CA ASP A 33 -44.28 76.21 -33.14
C ASP A 33 -42.88 75.61 -33.44
N MET A 34 -41.99 76.40 -34.04
CA MET A 34 -40.61 75.96 -34.33
C MET A 34 -39.82 75.66 -33.05
N ILE A 35 -40.03 76.42 -31.99
CA ILE A 35 -39.42 76.15 -30.68
C ILE A 35 -39.95 74.82 -30.13
N ALA A 36 -41.27 74.59 -30.19
CA ALA A 36 -41.88 73.34 -29.75
C ALA A 36 -41.37 72.12 -30.53
N ASP A 37 -41.18 72.25 -31.84
CA ASP A 37 -40.62 71.19 -32.70
C ASP A 37 -39.17 70.84 -32.29
N ILE A 38 -38.34 71.85 -32.01
CA ILE A 38 -36.96 71.64 -31.55
C ILE A 38 -36.94 70.95 -30.19
N GLU A 39 -37.76 71.39 -29.24
CA GLU A 39 -37.85 70.77 -27.91
C GLU A 39 -38.30 69.31 -28.02
N THR A 40 -39.32 69.04 -28.83
CA THR A 40 -39.82 67.68 -29.09
C THR A 40 -38.72 66.81 -29.69
N TRP A 41 -37.99 67.32 -30.69
CA TRP A 41 -36.89 66.60 -31.30
C TRP A 41 -35.75 66.28 -30.31
N ILE A 42 -35.40 67.22 -29.42
CA ILE A 42 -34.40 66.99 -28.36
C ILE A 42 -34.87 65.88 -27.42
N HIS A 43 -36.13 65.90 -26.99
CA HIS A 43 -36.69 64.87 -26.13
C HIS A 43 -36.73 63.49 -26.80
N GLU A 44 -37.11 63.43 -28.08
CA GLU A 44 -37.14 62.18 -28.84
C GLU A 44 -35.75 61.59 -29.03
N THR A 45 -34.76 62.43 -29.33
CA THR A 45 -33.36 61.97 -29.49
C THR A 45 -32.78 61.45 -28.19
N GLU A 46 -33.00 62.13 -27.06
CA GLU A 46 -32.57 61.65 -25.74
C GLU A 46 -33.31 60.37 -25.33
N ARG A 47 -34.63 60.30 -25.56
CA ARG A 47 -35.42 59.08 -25.30
C ARG A 47 -34.89 57.90 -26.10
N ASN A 48 -34.56 58.09 -27.37
CA ASN A 48 -33.99 57.04 -28.21
C ASN A 48 -32.61 56.62 -27.69
N ALA A 49 -31.74 57.56 -27.31
CA ALA A 49 -30.44 57.25 -26.72
C ALA A 49 -30.56 56.41 -25.44
N LEU A 50 -31.42 56.83 -24.50
CA LEU A 50 -31.67 56.11 -23.25
C LEU A 50 -32.28 54.72 -23.49
N THR A 51 -33.17 54.59 -24.47
CA THR A 51 -33.76 53.29 -24.84
C THR A 51 -32.67 52.33 -25.32
N THR A 52 -31.75 52.79 -26.17
CA THR A 52 -30.63 51.95 -26.64
C THR A 52 -29.65 51.58 -25.52
N GLU A 53 -29.42 52.48 -24.55
CA GLU A 53 -28.57 52.18 -23.39
C GLU A 53 -29.23 51.15 -22.47
N LEU A 54 -30.54 51.27 -22.26
CA LEU A 54 -31.34 50.32 -21.48
C LEU A 54 -31.36 48.92 -22.15
N GLU A 55 -31.53 48.85 -23.47
CA GLU A 55 -31.44 47.59 -24.21
C GLU A 55 -30.06 46.94 -24.09
N LYS A 56 -28.98 47.72 -24.19
CA LYS A 56 -27.60 47.23 -23.99
C LYS A 56 -27.39 46.71 -22.58
N ALA A 57 -27.85 47.44 -21.57
CA ALA A 57 -27.75 47.04 -20.17
C ALA A 57 -28.54 45.75 -19.90
N ASN A 58 -29.75 45.62 -20.45
CA ASN A 58 -30.56 44.41 -20.34
C ASN A 58 -29.90 43.20 -21.02
N ALA A 59 -29.32 43.39 -22.20
CA ALA A 59 -28.58 42.34 -22.88
C ALA A 59 -27.36 41.88 -22.06
N ALA A 60 -26.61 42.82 -21.47
CA ALA A 60 -25.48 42.51 -20.60
C ALA A 60 -25.93 41.76 -19.33
N LEU A 61 -27.03 42.18 -18.68
CA LEU A 61 -27.59 41.49 -17.53
C LEU A 61 -28.00 40.05 -17.87
N ALA A 62 -28.63 39.83 -19.03
CA ALA A 62 -28.98 38.49 -19.48
C ALA A 62 -27.74 37.61 -19.68
N GLN A 63 -26.66 38.15 -20.24
CA GLN A 63 -25.39 37.43 -20.39
C GLN A 63 -24.77 37.08 -19.03
N TYR A 64 -24.75 38.02 -18.09
CA TYR A 64 -24.25 37.76 -16.75
C TYR A 64 -25.09 36.70 -16.01
N ALA A 65 -26.42 36.72 -16.14
CA ALA A 65 -27.28 35.70 -15.56
C ALA A 65 -26.99 34.29 -16.11
N ILE A 66 -26.70 34.18 -17.41
CA ILE A 66 -26.27 32.90 -18.02
C ILE A 66 -24.90 32.47 -17.48
N ALA A 67 -23.94 33.38 -17.42
CA ALA A 67 -22.59 33.10 -16.91
C ALA A 67 -22.61 32.66 -15.43
N GLU A 68 -23.40 33.34 -14.60
CA GLU A 68 -23.62 32.95 -13.20
C GLU A 68 -24.19 31.54 -13.10
N ARG A 69 -25.15 31.19 -13.97
CA ARG A 69 -25.72 29.84 -13.97
C ARG A 69 -24.67 28.77 -14.33
N ILE A 70 -23.86 29.02 -15.35
CA ILE A 70 -22.77 28.11 -15.74
C ILE A 70 -21.80 27.91 -14.57
N HIS A 71 -21.35 29.00 -13.94
CA HIS A 71 -20.45 28.91 -12.78
C HIS A 71 -21.07 28.18 -11.59
N TRP A 72 -22.39 28.32 -11.37
CA TRP A 72 -23.09 27.54 -10.36
C TRP A 72 -23.10 26.05 -10.68
N ASP A 73 -23.37 25.67 -11.93
CA ASP A 73 -23.37 24.27 -12.36
C ASP A 73 -21.96 23.66 -12.27
N GLU A 74 -20.92 24.39 -12.68
CA GLU A 74 -19.51 24.02 -12.50
C GLU A 74 -19.15 23.78 -11.03
N LYS A 75 -19.54 24.72 -10.15
CA LYS A 75 -19.30 24.61 -8.72
C LYS A 75 -19.99 23.38 -8.12
N GLN A 76 -21.23 23.10 -8.52
CA GLN A 76 -21.94 21.90 -8.07
C GLN A 76 -21.23 20.62 -8.50
N ASN A 77 -20.77 20.56 -9.75
CA ASN A 77 -20.00 19.42 -10.25
C ASN A 77 -18.68 19.21 -9.47
N VAL A 78 -17.93 20.29 -9.20
CA VAL A 78 -16.72 20.23 -8.38
C VAL A 78 -17.03 19.73 -6.97
N LEU A 79 -18.11 20.19 -6.34
CA LEU A 79 -18.50 19.70 -5.01
C LEU A 79 -18.84 18.21 -5.00
N GLN A 80 -19.55 17.73 -6.04
CA GLN A 80 -19.88 16.31 -6.18
C GLN A 80 -18.62 15.44 -6.37
N THR A 81 -17.69 15.88 -7.22
CA THR A 81 -16.42 15.15 -7.44
C THR A 81 -15.55 15.13 -6.18
N VAL A 82 -15.44 16.24 -5.45
CA VAL A 82 -14.73 16.29 -4.16
C VAL A 82 -15.36 15.33 -3.15
N HIS A 83 -16.69 15.29 -3.06
CA HIS A 83 -17.37 14.36 -2.16
C HIS A 83 -17.09 12.89 -2.52
N LEU A 84 -17.12 12.56 -3.81
CA LEU A 84 -16.79 11.21 -4.29
C LEU A 84 -15.36 10.83 -3.94
N LEU A 85 -14.38 11.72 -4.17
CA LEU A 85 -12.98 11.49 -3.82
C LEU A 85 -12.80 11.31 -2.31
N GLN A 86 -13.53 12.04 -1.47
CA GLN A 86 -13.50 11.85 -0.02
C GLN A 86 -14.02 10.47 0.39
N LEU A 87 -15.10 9.99 -0.22
CA LEU A 87 -15.64 8.65 0.05
C LEU A 87 -14.68 7.54 -0.39
N GLN A 88 -14.07 7.70 -1.58
CA GLN A 88 -13.06 6.78 -2.09
C GLN A 88 -11.81 6.79 -1.19
N GLY A 89 -11.34 7.97 -0.77
CA GLY A 89 -10.22 8.12 0.16
C GLY A 89 -10.47 7.43 1.50
N ARG A 90 -11.65 7.63 2.11
CA ARG A 90 -12.05 6.92 3.34
C ARG A 90 -12.05 5.40 3.16
N THR A 91 -12.51 4.93 2.00
CA THR A 91 -12.54 3.49 1.69
C THR A 91 -11.13 2.93 1.53
N LEU A 92 -10.24 3.65 0.84
CA LEU A 92 -8.85 3.26 0.67
C LEU A 92 -8.10 3.21 2.01
N VAL A 93 -8.29 4.21 2.87
CA VAL A 93 -7.68 4.23 4.21
C VAL A 93 -8.12 3.03 5.05
N ARG A 94 -9.41 2.65 4.99
CA ARG A 94 -9.89 1.44 5.70
C ARG A 94 -9.23 0.18 5.17
N LYS A 95 -9.09 0.03 3.84
CA LYS A 95 -8.40 -1.12 3.23
C LYS A 95 -6.92 -1.16 3.61
N LEU A 96 -6.23 -0.02 3.58
CA LEU A 96 -4.83 0.06 3.98
C LEU A 96 -4.65 -0.28 5.46
N LYS A 97 -5.58 0.15 6.32
CA LYS A 97 -5.57 -0.21 7.74
C LYS A 97 -5.72 -1.73 7.93
N THR A 98 -6.66 -2.38 7.24
CA THR A 98 -6.83 -3.83 7.34
C THR A 98 -5.60 -4.60 6.83
N GLU A 99 -4.99 -4.16 5.73
CA GLU A 99 -3.75 -4.78 5.22
C GLU A 99 -2.57 -4.58 6.18
N ALA A 100 -2.44 -3.39 6.78
CA ALA A 100 -1.41 -3.13 7.78
C ALA A 100 -1.58 -3.99 9.03
N GLU A 101 -2.82 -4.21 9.49
CA GLU A 101 -3.13 -5.12 10.61
C GLU A 101 -2.77 -6.57 10.28
N LEU A 102 -3.04 -7.04 9.06
CA LEU A 102 -2.65 -8.38 8.61
C LEU A 102 -1.12 -8.55 8.58
N VAL A 103 -0.40 -7.58 8.02
CA VAL A 103 1.07 -7.60 7.99
C VAL A 103 1.65 -7.57 9.40
N ALA A 104 1.08 -6.77 10.32
CA ALA A 104 1.50 -6.76 11.72
C ALA A 104 1.31 -8.14 12.37
N GLN A 105 0.18 -8.80 12.11
CA GLN A 105 -0.08 -10.16 12.60
C GLN A 105 0.91 -11.18 12.03
N ASP A 106 1.25 -11.08 10.74
CA ASP A 106 2.23 -11.97 10.10
C ASP A 106 3.64 -11.78 10.68
N VAL A 107 4.04 -10.54 11.00
CA VAL A 107 5.30 -10.25 11.67
C VAL A 107 5.33 -10.87 13.07
N LEU A 108 4.24 -10.76 13.84
CA LEU A 108 4.13 -11.41 15.16
C LEU A 108 4.20 -12.95 15.06
N ASN A 109 3.50 -13.53 14.09
CA ASN A 109 3.53 -14.97 13.83
C ASN A 109 4.95 -15.44 13.46
N LYS A 110 5.64 -14.67 12.60
CA LYS A 110 7.04 -14.96 12.25
C LYS A 110 7.95 -14.92 13.47
N ALA A 111 7.85 -13.89 14.30
CA ALA A 111 8.64 -13.80 15.53
C ALA A 111 8.39 -14.99 16.47
N ARG A 112 7.15 -15.48 16.56
CA ARG A 112 6.81 -16.70 17.31
C ARG A 112 7.51 -17.94 16.74
N LEU A 113 7.46 -18.12 15.42
CA LEU A 113 8.10 -19.25 14.74
C LEU A 113 9.63 -19.20 14.85
N GLU A 114 10.23 -18.01 14.83
CA GLU A 114 11.68 -17.85 15.05
C GLU A 114 12.10 -18.26 16.46
N LYS A 115 11.27 -17.96 17.47
CA LYS A 115 11.48 -18.43 18.84
C LYS A 115 11.36 -19.96 18.94
N GLU A 116 10.30 -20.55 18.39
CA GLU A 116 10.11 -22.00 18.35
C GLU A 116 11.28 -22.70 17.63
N LEU A 117 11.79 -22.09 16.55
CA LEU A 117 12.97 -22.57 15.83
C LEU A 117 14.22 -22.54 16.71
N ALA A 118 14.46 -21.45 17.45
CA ALA A 118 15.59 -21.35 18.37
C ALA A 118 15.52 -22.42 19.47
N GLU A 119 14.36 -22.61 20.09
CA GLU A 119 14.12 -23.64 21.11
C GLU A 119 14.35 -25.06 20.54
N SER A 120 13.91 -25.32 19.30
CA SER A 120 14.13 -26.62 18.66
C SER A 120 15.63 -26.89 18.40
N LYS A 121 16.39 -25.87 18.00
CA LYS A 121 17.85 -25.97 17.80
C LYS A 121 18.56 -26.25 19.12
N GLU A 122 18.15 -25.61 20.21
CA GLU A 122 18.69 -25.86 21.55
C GLU A 122 18.41 -27.30 22.02
N LYS A 123 17.17 -27.79 21.84
CA LYS A 123 16.81 -29.18 22.14
C LYS A 123 17.65 -30.18 21.36
N ILE A 124 17.89 -29.93 20.06
CA ILE A 124 18.77 -30.78 19.25
C ILE A 124 20.20 -30.77 19.81
N ALA A 125 20.72 -29.60 20.20
CA ALA A 125 22.03 -29.49 20.81
C ALA A 125 22.13 -30.26 22.14
N SER A 126 21.12 -30.19 23.00
CA SER A 126 21.07 -30.95 24.26
C SER A 126 20.93 -32.46 24.05
N TYR A 127 20.17 -32.90 23.04
CA TYR A 127 20.13 -34.33 22.68
C TYR A 127 21.48 -34.82 22.14
N ALA A 128 22.20 -33.98 21.41
CA ALA A 128 23.54 -34.33 20.93
C ALA A 128 24.55 -34.47 22.09
N THR A 129 24.47 -33.65 23.15
CA THR A 129 25.31 -33.82 24.34
C THR A 129 24.94 -35.08 25.12
N LEU A 130 23.63 -35.31 25.37
CA LEU A 130 23.14 -36.52 26.04
C LEU A 130 23.57 -37.81 25.31
N SER A 131 23.51 -37.81 23.97
CA SER A 131 23.95 -38.94 23.15
C SER A 131 25.45 -39.23 23.31
N ARG A 132 26.29 -38.19 23.41
CA ARG A 132 27.73 -38.34 23.67
C ARG A 132 27.99 -38.89 25.08
N GLU A 133 27.25 -38.43 26.09
CA GLU A 133 27.35 -38.93 27.47
C GLU A 133 26.91 -40.39 27.57
N LEU A 134 25.80 -40.76 26.93
CA LEU A 134 25.35 -42.15 26.85
C LEU A 134 26.42 -43.04 26.19
N SER A 135 27.02 -42.58 25.10
CA SER A 135 28.11 -43.30 24.42
C SER A 135 29.34 -43.46 25.32
N ARG A 136 29.68 -42.45 26.13
CA ARG A 136 30.76 -42.51 27.12
C ARG A 136 30.44 -43.51 28.24
N SER A 137 29.24 -43.42 28.82
CA SER A 137 28.77 -44.34 29.85
C SER A 137 28.74 -45.80 29.36
N GLN A 138 28.25 -46.04 28.14
CA GLN A 138 28.28 -47.38 27.52
C GLN A 138 29.70 -47.90 27.29
N ARG A 139 30.67 -47.02 27.02
CA ARG A 139 32.09 -47.42 26.92
C ARG A 139 32.65 -47.79 28.29
N GLU A 140 32.35 -46.99 29.31
CA GLU A 140 32.78 -47.25 30.70
C GLU A 140 32.20 -48.56 31.24
N VAL A 141 30.91 -48.82 31.00
CA VAL A 141 30.26 -50.11 31.33
C VAL A 141 30.95 -51.28 30.64
N ARG A 142 31.30 -51.16 29.35
CA ARG A 142 32.02 -52.21 28.62
C ARG A 142 33.43 -52.44 29.18
N GLU A 143 34.14 -51.37 29.51
CA GLU A 143 35.47 -51.44 30.11
C GLU A 143 35.43 -52.08 31.51
N LEU A 144 34.44 -51.74 32.34
CA LEU A 144 34.21 -52.38 33.64
C LEU A 144 33.94 -53.89 33.49
N HIS A 145 33.08 -54.29 32.54
CA HIS A 145 32.85 -55.70 32.26
C HIS A 145 34.13 -56.41 31.78
N ARG A 146 34.95 -55.75 30.95
CA ARG A 146 36.24 -56.29 30.51
C ARG A 146 37.20 -56.50 31.68
N ARG A 147 37.33 -55.51 32.58
CA ARG A 147 38.15 -55.60 33.81
C ARG A 147 37.68 -56.71 34.74
N LEU A 148 36.36 -56.82 34.95
CA LEU A 148 35.77 -57.89 35.75
C LEU A 148 35.99 -59.28 35.13
N GLY A 149 35.84 -59.40 33.81
CA GLY A 149 36.13 -60.63 33.07
C GLY A 149 37.60 -61.05 33.23
N ILE A 150 38.53 -60.11 33.08
CA ILE A 150 39.97 -60.35 33.33
C ILE A 150 40.22 -60.74 34.79
N GLN A 151 39.58 -60.06 35.75
CA GLN A 151 39.69 -60.38 37.17
C GLN A 151 39.19 -61.80 37.48
N ASN A 152 38.08 -62.23 36.90
CA ASN A 152 37.54 -63.58 37.07
C ASN A 152 38.45 -64.66 36.45
N VAL A 153 39.16 -64.34 35.36
CA VAL A 153 40.14 -65.23 34.75
C VAL A 153 41.44 -65.31 35.56
N LEU A 154 41.89 -64.19 36.13
CA LEU A 154 43.12 -64.11 36.92
C LEU A 154 42.94 -64.63 38.36
N ASN A 155 41.73 -64.51 38.92
CA ASN A 155 41.35 -65.04 40.23
C ASN A 155 40.17 -66.02 40.09
N PRO A 156 40.37 -67.26 39.59
CA PRO A 156 39.31 -68.28 39.55
C PRO A 156 38.89 -68.78 40.97
N SER A 157 39.47 -68.22 42.02
CA SER A 157 39.32 -68.62 43.42
C SER A 157 38.11 -67.98 44.11
N ALA A 158 36.90 -68.19 43.61
CA ALA A 158 35.67 -67.92 44.39
C ALA A 158 34.44 -68.73 43.95
N ILE A 159 34.51 -69.50 42.87
CA ILE A 159 33.40 -70.37 42.45
C ILE A 159 33.99 -71.74 42.06
N GLN A 160 34.47 -72.46 43.06
CA GLN A 160 34.44 -73.92 43.02
C GLN A 160 33.51 -74.38 44.11
N GLU A 161 32.35 -74.91 43.74
CA GLU A 161 31.90 -76.15 44.36
C GLU A 161 31.02 -76.99 43.41
N LYS A 162 31.49 -78.23 43.23
CA LYS A 162 30.83 -79.46 42.78
C LYS A 162 30.74 -79.84 41.28
N ALA A 163 31.52 -80.90 41.02
CA ALA A 163 31.26 -82.10 40.19
C ALA A 163 31.48 -81.95 38.67
N GLY A 164 32.22 -82.80 37.95
CA GLY A 164 32.80 -84.13 38.20
C GLY A 164 33.79 -84.49 37.06
N PRO A 165 34.25 -85.76 36.95
CA PRO A 165 35.54 -86.14 36.36
C PRO A 165 35.57 -86.22 34.81
N PRO A 166 36.77 -86.17 34.18
CA PRO A 166 36.91 -86.03 32.73
C PRO A 166 36.82 -87.39 32.02
N PRO A 167 36.29 -87.47 30.79
CA PRO A 167 36.50 -88.63 29.93
C PRO A 167 37.67 -88.41 28.96
N ASN A 168 38.41 -89.50 28.75
CA ASN A 168 39.48 -89.70 27.79
C ASN A 168 39.16 -89.15 26.38
N HIS A 169 40.16 -88.53 25.73
CA HIS A 169 40.24 -88.54 24.27
C HIS A 169 41.68 -88.44 23.76
N ASP A 170 41.95 -89.25 22.74
CA ASP A 170 43.22 -89.53 22.06
C ASP A 170 43.98 -88.31 21.49
N PRO A 171 45.33 -88.40 21.37
CA PRO A 171 46.16 -87.36 20.79
C PRO A 171 46.44 -87.62 19.30
N THR A 172 45.52 -87.30 18.40
CA THR A 172 45.84 -87.06 16.97
C THR A 172 44.69 -86.39 16.23
N SER A 173 44.58 -85.07 16.32
CA SER A 173 44.09 -84.23 15.23
C SER A 173 44.40 -82.76 15.53
N THR A 174 44.78 -82.04 14.49
CA THR A 174 45.15 -80.63 14.44
C THR A 174 44.04 -79.69 14.95
N PRO A 175 44.38 -78.50 15.47
CA PRO A 175 43.42 -77.61 16.13
C PRO A 175 42.50 -77.01 15.07
N THR A 176 41.29 -77.55 14.96
CA THR A 176 40.26 -76.94 14.13
C THR A 176 39.66 -75.81 14.95
N GLY A 177 40.00 -74.57 14.58
CA GLY A 177 39.79 -73.33 15.35
C GLY A 177 38.33 -73.00 15.73
N LEU A 178 38.08 -71.76 16.15
CA LEU A 178 36.82 -71.19 16.70
C LEU A 178 35.50 -71.74 16.11
N ALA A 179 35.51 -72.29 14.90
CA ALA A 179 34.39 -72.97 14.25
C ALA A 179 33.94 -74.28 14.94
N SER A 180 34.77 -74.91 15.76
CA SER A 180 34.42 -76.13 16.51
C SER A 180 33.70 -75.87 17.84
N LEU A 181 33.71 -74.63 18.32
CA LEU A 181 33.08 -74.23 19.59
C LEU A 181 31.55 -74.26 19.47
N SER A 182 30.83 -74.48 20.58
CA SER A 182 29.36 -74.41 20.60
C SER A 182 28.85 -72.98 20.44
N ASP A 183 27.61 -72.81 19.97
CA ASP A 183 27.00 -71.48 19.79
C ASP A 183 26.90 -70.71 21.11
N ALA A 184 26.68 -71.41 22.23
CA ALA A 184 26.65 -70.80 23.57
C ALA A 184 28.01 -70.22 23.98
N THR A 185 29.09 -70.97 23.74
CA THR A 185 30.46 -70.50 24.03
C THR A 185 30.87 -69.37 23.10
N LEU A 186 30.48 -69.44 21.81
CA LEU A 186 30.75 -68.37 20.85
C LEU A 186 29.99 -67.09 21.16
N LEU A 187 28.74 -67.18 21.63
CA LEU A 187 27.97 -66.01 22.02
C LEU A 187 28.60 -65.30 23.23
N ASN A 188 29.13 -66.07 24.19
CA ASN A 188 29.88 -65.54 25.33
C ASN A 188 31.24 -64.93 24.93
N ILE A 189 31.87 -65.42 23.86
CA ILE A 189 33.07 -64.78 23.31
C ILE A 189 32.67 -63.49 22.58
N PHE A 190 31.63 -63.51 21.77
CA PHE A 190 31.15 -62.34 21.03
C PHE A 190 30.57 -61.24 21.91
N SER A 191 30.05 -61.55 23.10
CA SER A 191 29.68 -60.51 24.07
C SER A 191 30.86 -59.69 24.57
N ASN A 192 32.09 -60.20 24.41
CA ASN A 192 33.32 -59.54 24.84
C ASN A 192 34.10 -58.89 23.67
N VAL A 193 33.59 -58.97 22.43
CA VAL A 193 34.23 -58.47 21.21
C VAL A 193 33.36 -57.39 20.57
N ASP A 194 33.99 -56.39 19.94
CA ASP A 194 33.25 -55.28 19.31
C ASP A 194 32.42 -55.77 18.12
N ALA A 195 31.25 -55.15 17.92
CA ALA A 195 30.29 -55.55 16.88
C ALA A 195 30.90 -55.52 15.46
N MET A 196 31.83 -54.60 15.21
CA MET A 196 32.55 -54.50 13.93
C MET A 196 33.49 -55.68 13.69
N ASP A 197 34.11 -56.20 14.74
CA ASP A 197 35.02 -57.34 14.64
C ASP A 197 34.25 -58.66 14.49
N VAL A 198 33.09 -58.79 15.16
CA VAL A 198 32.16 -59.91 14.96
C VAL A 198 31.59 -59.89 13.52
N LEU A 199 31.26 -58.70 13.01
CA LEU A 199 30.87 -58.52 11.61
C LEU A 199 32.02 -58.86 10.64
N ALA A 200 33.25 -58.43 10.93
CA ALA A 200 34.42 -58.77 10.13
C ALA A 200 34.68 -60.28 10.10
N MET A 201 34.55 -60.97 11.25
CA MET A 201 34.57 -62.43 11.33
C MET A 201 33.48 -63.07 10.47
N SER A 202 32.28 -62.49 10.42
CA SER A 202 31.19 -62.98 9.56
C SER A 202 31.52 -62.88 8.06
N LEU A 203 32.46 -62.00 7.67
CA LEU A 203 32.90 -61.83 6.29
C LEU A 203 34.03 -62.79 5.90
N THR A 204 34.71 -63.42 6.86
CA THR A 204 35.82 -64.36 6.59
C THR A 204 35.36 -65.65 5.91
N SER A 205 34.10 -66.07 6.10
CA SER A 205 33.56 -67.30 5.53
C SER A 205 32.04 -67.28 5.47
N LYS A 206 31.46 -67.87 4.42
CA LYS A 206 30.01 -68.05 4.28
C LYS A 206 29.41 -68.87 5.44
N ALA A 207 30.16 -69.81 6.00
CA ALA A 207 29.74 -70.62 7.14
C ALA A 207 29.66 -69.77 8.42
N TRP A 208 30.70 -68.97 8.69
CA TRP A 208 30.72 -68.00 9.80
C TRP A 208 29.62 -66.94 9.66
N LYS A 209 29.43 -66.43 8.43
CA LYS A 209 28.31 -65.56 8.11
C LYS A 209 27.00 -66.20 8.53
N SER A 210 26.68 -67.39 8.03
CA SER A 210 25.41 -68.05 8.32
C SER A 210 25.22 -68.30 9.82
N ARG A 211 26.25 -68.79 10.49
CA ARG A 211 26.21 -69.13 11.92
C ARG A 211 26.01 -67.90 12.81
N ILE A 212 26.75 -66.81 12.58
CA ILE A 212 26.59 -65.53 13.31
C ILE A 212 25.20 -64.94 13.03
N HIS A 213 24.71 -64.98 11.78
CA HIS A 213 23.35 -64.51 11.48
C HIS A 213 22.26 -65.34 12.17
N VAL A 214 22.46 -66.64 12.38
CA VAL A 214 21.52 -67.48 13.14
C VAL A 214 21.59 -67.17 14.63
N MET A 215 22.79 -67.09 15.21
CA MET A 215 23.01 -66.77 16.63
C MET A 215 22.42 -65.40 17.04
N PHE A 216 22.54 -64.38 16.18
CA PHE A 216 21.99 -63.04 16.42
C PHE A 216 20.58 -62.84 15.84
N GLY A 217 19.90 -63.91 15.40
CA GLY A 217 18.50 -63.86 14.96
C GLY A 217 18.24 -63.13 13.63
N LEU A 218 19.29 -62.81 12.87
CA LEU A 218 19.21 -62.15 11.57
C LEU A 218 18.78 -63.11 10.43
N LYS A 219 18.85 -64.43 10.63
CA LYS A 219 18.25 -65.45 9.76
C LYS A 219 17.55 -66.53 10.59
N LYS A 220 16.27 -66.79 10.29
CA LYS A 220 15.52 -67.92 10.87
C LYS A 220 15.94 -69.23 10.22
N GLU A 221 16.15 -70.25 11.05
CA GLU A 221 16.45 -71.62 10.65
C GLU A 221 15.32 -72.17 9.75
N LYS A 222 15.67 -72.79 8.61
CA LYS A 222 14.69 -73.37 7.70
C LYS A 222 14.23 -74.74 8.22
N LEU A 223 13.30 -74.76 9.16
CA LEU A 223 12.52 -75.97 9.44
C LEU A 223 11.62 -76.26 8.24
N GLN A 224 11.90 -77.35 7.52
CA GLN A 224 11.09 -77.90 6.45
C GLN A 224 9.90 -78.69 7.00
N ARG A 225 8.67 -78.27 6.64
CA ARG A 225 7.56 -79.07 6.03
C ARG A 225 6.23 -78.40 6.37
N ARG A 226 5.56 -77.81 5.36
CA ARG A 226 4.41 -78.37 4.60
C ARG A 226 3.13 -78.22 5.43
N THR A 227 2.01 -77.67 4.99
CA THR A 227 1.40 -77.23 3.71
C THR A 227 0.07 -76.59 4.18
N ALA A 228 -0.54 -75.54 3.61
CA ALA A 228 -0.77 -75.24 2.21
C ALA A 228 -1.01 -73.72 1.98
N LEU A 229 -0.82 -73.32 0.73
CA LEU A 229 -0.75 -71.97 0.12
C LEU A 229 -2.16 -71.45 -0.34
N PRO A 230 -2.29 -70.44 -1.24
CA PRO A 230 -2.32 -68.98 -1.02
C PRO A 230 -3.51 -68.36 -1.85
N PRO A 231 -3.48 -67.15 -2.49
CA PRO A 231 -2.73 -65.88 -2.27
C PRO A 231 -3.67 -64.63 -2.20
N THR A 232 -3.14 -63.45 -1.84
CA THR A 232 -3.22 -62.16 -2.60
C THR A 232 -2.41 -61.06 -1.85
N ILE A 233 -1.66 -60.29 -2.64
CA ILE A 233 -0.61 -59.24 -2.42
C ILE A 233 -1.30 -57.85 -2.13
N PRO A 234 -0.68 -56.69 -1.72
CA PRO A 234 0.73 -56.26 -1.69
C PRO A 234 1.30 -55.49 -0.46
N LYS A 235 2.64 -55.47 -0.48
CA LYS A 235 3.68 -54.54 0.04
C LYS A 235 3.27 -53.10 0.45
N PRO A 236 3.87 -52.54 1.52
CA PRO A 236 3.86 -51.10 1.77
C PRO A 236 4.89 -50.36 0.90
N LEU A 237 4.46 -49.21 0.37
CA LEU A 237 5.23 -48.32 -0.49
C LEU A 237 6.40 -47.67 0.24
N ASN A 238 7.57 -47.81 -0.40
CA ASN A 238 8.78 -47.04 -0.18
C ASN A 238 8.55 -45.59 -0.66
N VAL A 239 8.30 -44.66 0.27
CA VAL A 239 8.32 -43.22 -0.02
C VAL A 239 9.57 -42.63 0.61
N LYS A 240 10.61 -42.47 -0.21
CA LYS A 240 11.72 -41.55 0.08
C LYS A 240 11.14 -40.14 0.26
N PRO A 241 11.57 -39.35 1.27
CA PRO A 241 11.29 -37.93 1.27
C PRO A 241 12.01 -37.30 0.08
N SER A 242 11.26 -36.95 -0.97
CA SER A 242 11.75 -36.04 -1.99
C SER A 242 11.81 -34.66 -1.33
N LEU A 243 12.99 -34.31 -0.81
CA LEU A 243 13.39 -32.93 -0.62
C LEU A 243 13.33 -32.28 -2.00
N ARG A 244 12.22 -31.60 -2.31
CA ARG A 244 12.23 -30.62 -3.40
C ARG A 244 13.19 -29.51 -2.97
N PRO A 245 14.23 -29.21 -3.75
CA PRO A 245 14.96 -27.97 -3.57
C PRO A 245 13.96 -26.82 -3.72
N VAL A 246 14.02 -25.85 -2.81
CA VAL A 246 13.46 -24.51 -3.03
C VAL A 246 13.87 -24.07 -4.44
N PRO A 247 12.95 -23.61 -5.32
CA PRO A 247 13.36 -23.18 -6.64
C PRO A 247 14.31 -22.00 -6.47
N ALA A 248 15.57 -22.21 -6.87
CA ALA A 248 16.45 -21.10 -7.20
C ALA A 248 15.72 -20.22 -8.22
N LEU A 249 15.79 -18.90 -8.02
CA LEU A 249 15.19 -17.85 -8.85
C LEU A 249 14.96 -18.32 -10.29
N ASP A 250 13.70 -18.60 -10.58
CA ASP A 250 13.28 -19.40 -11.70
C ASP A 250 13.49 -18.59 -12.99
N LYS A 251 14.42 -19.02 -13.86
CA LYS A 251 14.66 -18.37 -15.17
C LYS A 251 13.38 -18.27 -16.01
N SER A 252 12.37 -19.10 -15.72
CA SER A 252 11.04 -19.07 -16.31
C SER A 252 10.16 -17.90 -15.86
N GLN A 253 10.48 -17.24 -14.73
CA GLN A 253 9.82 -16.01 -14.28
C GLN A 253 10.43 -14.77 -14.96
N LEU A 254 11.76 -14.76 -15.15
CA LEU A 254 12.42 -13.72 -15.95
C LEU A 254 11.94 -13.74 -17.41
N ALA A 255 11.84 -14.93 -18.02
CA ALA A 255 11.33 -15.05 -19.39
C ALA A 255 9.87 -14.59 -19.53
N ARG A 256 9.02 -14.91 -18.54
CA ARG A 256 7.63 -14.40 -18.50
C ARG A 256 7.55 -12.89 -18.30
N ALA A 257 8.44 -12.32 -17.49
CA ALA A 257 8.53 -10.88 -17.32
C ALA A 257 9.00 -10.19 -18.61
N ASP A 258 9.97 -10.75 -19.33
CA ASP A 258 10.43 -10.24 -20.62
C ASP A 258 9.34 -10.28 -21.70
N ASP A 259 8.54 -11.35 -21.74
CA ASP A 259 7.42 -11.47 -22.67
C ASP A 259 6.30 -10.48 -22.34
N MET A 260 6.05 -10.22 -21.05
CA MET A 260 5.12 -9.16 -20.62
C MET A 260 5.62 -7.76 -20.99
N ILE A 261 6.92 -7.49 -20.82
CA ILE A 261 7.53 -6.21 -21.19
C ILE A 261 7.42 -5.96 -22.70
N LYS A 262 7.58 -7.00 -23.53
CA LYS A 262 7.40 -6.92 -24.98
C LYS A 262 5.94 -6.75 -25.41
N SER A 263 4.99 -7.13 -24.55
CA SER A 263 3.55 -7.02 -24.83
C SER A 263 2.96 -5.63 -24.55
N PHE A 264 3.72 -4.73 -23.90
CA PHE A 264 3.26 -3.38 -23.59
C PHE A 264 3.28 -2.46 -24.80
N ASN A 265 2.21 -1.67 -24.94
CA ASN A 265 2.17 -0.56 -25.89
C ASN A 265 3.08 0.59 -25.43
N ALA A 266 3.51 1.48 -26.33
CA ALA A 266 4.44 2.58 -26.04
C ALA A 266 3.99 3.49 -24.87
N LYS A 267 2.68 3.67 -24.68
CA LYS A 267 2.11 4.43 -23.55
C LYS A 267 2.26 3.69 -22.21
N GLU A 268 2.07 2.38 -22.21
CA GLU A 268 2.19 1.52 -21.03
C GLU A 268 3.66 1.35 -20.63
N MET A 269 4.55 1.24 -21.62
CA MET A 269 6.00 1.19 -21.38
C MET A 269 6.53 2.48 -20.76
N LYS A 270 6.00 3.64 -21.19
CA LYS A 270 6.31 4.94 -20.56
C LYS A 270 5.83 4.97 -19.11
N PHE A 271 4.62 4.48 -18.83
CA PHE A 271 4.08 4.41 -17.47
C PHE A 271 4.92 3.48 -16.57
N PHE A 272 5.31 2.31 -17.08
CA PHE A 272 6.15 1.36 -16.36
C PHE A 272 7.53 1.95 -16.04
N HIS A 273 8.13 2.66 -17.00
CA HIS A 273 9.40 3.34 -16.78
C HIS A 273 9.28 4.45 -15.72
N ASP A 274 8.21 5.25 -15.78
CA ASP A 274 7.95 6.31 -14.80
C ASP A 274 7.71 5.73 -13.39
N LEU A 275 7.00 4.60 -13.31
CA LEU A 275 6.78 3.87 -12.06
C LEU A 275 8.08 3.31 -11.49
N MET A 276 8.95 2.71 -12.32
CA MET A 276 10.25 2.22 -11.88
C MET A 276 11.15 3.33 -11.35
N ILE A 277 11.16 4.50 -12.01
CA ILE A 277 11.92 5.67 -11.54
C ILE A 277 11.38 6.11 -10.18
N ARG A 278 10.06 6.25 -10.02
CA ARG A 278 9.46 6.63 -8.74
C ARG A 278 9.76 5.62 -7.63
N MET A 279 9.71 4.33 -7.92
CA MET A 279 10.02 3.27 -6.96
C MET A 279 11.48 3.31 -6.54
N LYS A 280 12.41 3.51 -7.48
CA LYS A 280 13.83 3.69 -7.18
C LYS A 280 14.10 4.97 -6.37
N THR A 281 13.35 6.04 -6.64
CA THR A 281 13.44 7.29 -5.87
C THR A 281 12.91 7.09 -4.45
N LEU A 282 11.84 6.31 -4.29
CA LEU A 282 11.28 5.90 -2.99
C LEU A 282 12.23 4.98 -2.21
N GLU A 283 12.92 4.05 -2.87
CA GLU A 283 13.94 3.20 -2.23
C GLU A 283 15.12 4.03 -1.71
N VAL A 284 15.58 5.01 -2.50
CA VAL A 284 16.63 5.94 -2.07
C VAL A 284 16.15 6.81 -0.90
N ALA A 285 14.91 7.30 -0.93
CA ALA A 285 14.32 8.07 0.16
C ALA A 285 14.09 7.23 1.43
N ALA A 286 13.69 5.96 1.28
CA ALA A 286 13.53 5.03 2.40
C ALA A 286 14.87 4.61 3.01
N ALA A 287 15.89 4.41 2.18
CA ALA A 287 17.27 4.19 2.64
C ALA A 287 17.81 5.43 3.39
N ALA A 288 17.50 6.63 2.92
CA ALA A 288 17.85 7.88 3.59
C ALA A 288 17.07 8.09 4.91
N ALA A 289 15.80 7.69 4.97
CA ALA A 289 14.98 7.76 6.19
C ALA A 289 15.43 6.75 7.25
N ASN A 290 15.88 5.55 6.85
CA ASN A 290 16.49 4.56 7.76
C ASN A 290 17.88 5.00 8.30
N LEU A 291 18.47 6.07 7.78
CA LEU A 291 19.69 6.71 8.29
C LEU A 291 19.38 7.91 9.22
N SER A 292 18.12 8.33 9.32
CA SER A 292 17.68 9.40 10.24
C SER A 292 16.69 8.84 11.26
N ASP A 293 17.20 8.11 12.25
CA ASP A 293 16.49 7.81 13.50
C ASP A 293 16.31 9.12 14.30
N ASP A 294 15.36 9.96 13.89
CA ASP A 294 14.97 11.15 14.65
C ASP A 294 13.43 11.17 14.81
N PRO A 295 12.89 11.12 16.05
CA PRO A 295 11.48 10.84 16.32
C PRO A 295 10.60 12.09 16.23
N ALA A 296 10.67 12.82 15.11
CA ALA A 296 9.86 14.03 14.90
C ALA A 296 8.43 13.73 14.38
N TRP A 297 8.14 12.50 13.95
CA TRP A 297 6.88 12.17 13.28
C TRP A 297 5.73 11.74 14.22
N MET A 298 5.99 11.55 15.51
CA MET A 298 4.95 11.17 16.49
C MET A 298 4.02 12.34 16.89
N GLY A 299 4.33 13.59 16.50
CA GLY A 299 3.54 14.78 16.84
C GLY A 299 2.34 15.08 15.94
N ILE A 300 2.15 14.34 14.84
CA ILE A 300 1.09 14.64 13.85
C ILE A 300 -0.20 13.84 14.11
N VAL A 301 -0.14 12.80 14.95
CA VAL A 301 -1.30 11.91 15.23
C VAL A 301 -2.23 12.48 16.31
N GLU A 302 -1.78 13.38 17.19
CA GLU A 302 -2.64 13.99 18.23
C GLU A 302 -3.54 15.14 17.74
N ALA A 303 -3.37 15.63 16.51
CA ALA A 303 -4.17 16.76 16.00
C ALA A 303 -5.50 16.34 15.34
N LEU A 304 -5.79 15.04 15.21
CA LEU A 304 -6.96 14.54 14.46
C LEU A 304 -8.02 13.82 15.32
N ASP A 305 -7.82 13.68 16.63
CA ASP A 305 -8.75 13.00 17.55
C ASP A 305 -9.35 13.92 18.64
N GLY A 306 -9.53 15.21 18.32
CA GLY A 306 -10.13 16.20 19.23
C GLY A 306 -11.51 16.69 18.78
N THR A 307 -12.52 15.81 18.72
CA THR A 307 -13.91 16.28 18.59
C THR A 307 -14.48 16.69 19.95
N SER A 308 -15.00 17.93 20.01
CA SER A 308 -16.21 18.31 20.75
C SER A 308 -16.45 17.69 22.13
N SER A 309 -16.04 18.36 23.21
CA SER A 309 -16.88 18.62 24.40
C SER A 309 -16.05 19.26 25.52
N ARG A 310 -16.26 20.56 25.80
CA ARG A 310 -16.00 21.08 27.16
C ARG A 310 -16.96 22.23 27.48
N LYS A 311 -18.05 21.86 28.17
CA LYS A 311 -18.76 22.73 29.10
C LYS A 311 -17.79 23.29 30.13
N GLY A 312 -17.93 24.58 30.40
CA GLY A 312 -17.76 25.18 31.72
C GLY A 312 -16.34 25.31 32.27
N ARG A 313 -15.87 26.56 32.38
CA ARG A 313 -15.13 26.97 33.59
C ARG A 313 -15.65 28.31 34.12
N PRO A 314 -15.67 28.46 35.47
CA PRO A 314 -16.24 29.58 36.19
C PRO A 314 -15.29 30.79 36.20
N GLY A 315 -15.84 31.96 36.50
CA GLY A 315 -15.22 33.25 36.24
C GLY A 315 -14.34 33.86 37.34
N SER A 316 -14.47 35.19 37.42
CA SER A 316 -13.69 36.18 38.18
C SER A 316 -12.47 36.70 37.40
N THR A 317 -12.34 37.97 37.02
CA THR A 317 -12.74 39.22 37.69
C THR A 317 -13.19 40.34 36.73
N VAL A 318 -14.36 40.88 37.05
CA VAL A 318 -14.83 42.28 37.01
C VAL A 318 -13.86 43.35 36.46
N ALA A 319 -14.30 44.06 35.42
CA ALA A 319 -14.22 45.52 35.35
C ALA A 319 -15.42 46.07 34.56
N ARG A 320 -16.36 46.66 35.30
CA ARG A 320 -17.53 47.41 34.81
C ARG A 320 -17.07 48.67 34.09
N GLY A 321 -17.67 48.94 32.94
CA GLY A 321 -17.59 50.23 32.25
C GLY A 321 -18.65 50.34 31.17
N GLY A 322 -19.93 50.40 31.57
CA GLY A 322 -21.02 50.65 30.63
C GLY A 322 -21.09 52.12 30.20
N LYS A 323 -21.50 52.36 28.95
CA LYS A 323 -22.61 53.27 28.59
C LYS A 323 -22.80 53.35 27.06
N ARG A 324 -24.06 53.07 26.67
CA ARG A 324 -24.87 53.71 25.60
C ARG A 324 -24.39 53.50 24.16
N SER A 325 -25.08 52.69 23.35
CA SER A 325 -26.35 52.99 22.67
C SER A 325 -26.39 54.39 22.04
N ARG A 326 -26.23 54.43 20.72
CA ARG A 326 -27.01 55.33 19.86
C ARG A 326 -27.17 54.71 18.47
N PHE A 327 -28.43 54.56 18.12
CA PHE A 327 -28.97 54.18 16.82
C PHE A 327 -29.20 55.47 16.01
N LEU A 328 -29.31 55.30 14.69
CA LEU A 328 -29.94 56.16 13.66
C LEU A 328 -29.07 57.09 12.79
N ASP A 329 -29.14 56.75 11.50
CA ASP A 329 -29.49 57.56 10.32
C ASP A 329 -28.47 58.44 9.59
N GLY A 330 -28.57 58.36 8.26
CA GLY A 330 -28.58 59.57 7.43
C GLY A 330 -27.55 59.67 6.31
N GLU A 331 -27.92 59.15 5.14
CA GLU A 331 -27.85 59.80 3.82
C GLU A 331 -26.67 60.70 3.37
N ALA A 332 -26.20 60.33 2.17
CA ALA A 332 -26.06 61.17 0.98
C ALA A 332 -24.85 62.12 0.79
N HIS A 333 -24.17 61.82 -0.33
CA HIS A 333 -23.86 62.73 -1.45
C HIS A 333 -22.50 63.42 -1.61
N ARG A 334 -21.96 63.15 -2.82
CA ARG A 334 -21.31 64.05 -3.80
C ARG A 334 -19.78 64.26 -3.78
N ARG A 335 -19.18 63.64 -4.80
CA ARG A 335 -18.48 64.26 -5.96
C ARG A 335 -17.47 65.37 -5.70
N ARG A 336 -16.22 65.08 -6.10
CA ARG A 336 -15.33 65.81 -7.04
C ARG A 336 -14.03 64.99 -7.12
N GLY A 337 -13.45 64.62 -8.24
CA GLY A 337 -13.46 65.20 -9.58
C GLY A 337 -12.05 65.75 -9.89
N CYS A 338 -11.52 65.35 -11.05
CA CYS A 338 -10.33 65.85 -11.76
C CYS A 338 -8.99 65.14 -11.50
N VAL A 339 -8.09 64.92 -12.46
CA VAL A 339 -8.09 64.74 -13.93
C VAL A 339 -6.61 64.72 -14.32
N GLY A 340 -6.24 63.78 -15.20
CA GLY A 340 -5.24 63.97 -16.24
C GLY A 340 -3.86 63.32 -16.00
N ALA A 341 -3.09 62.96 -17.02
CA ALA A 341 -3.31 62.65 -18.44
C ALA A 341 -1.93 62.25 -19.02
N ARG A 342 -1.96 61.54 -20.16
CA ARG A 342 -0.90 61.37 -21.21
C ARG A 342 0.10 60.21 -21.00
N HIS A 343 0.02 59.14 -21.82
CA HIS A 343 0.55 58.94 -23.20
C HIS A 343 2.10 58.88 -23.22
N ARG A 344 2.79 57.88 -23.81
CA ARG A 344 2.69 57.41 -25.21
C ARG A 344 3.55 56.12 -25.45
N ARG A 345 2.99 55.18 -26.22
CA ARG A 345 3.53 54.45 -27.41
C ARG A 345 4.89 53.68 -27.37
N GLN A 346 4.90 52.40 -27.76
CA GLN A 346 5.11 51.86 -29.15
C GLN A 346 5.22 50.31 -29.18
N GLY A 347 4.72 49.68 -30.27
CA GLY A 347 4.78 48.22 -30.54
C GLY A 347 6.14 47.73 -31.10
N PRO A 348 6.23 46.50 -31.67
CA PRO A 348 5.66 46.24 -33.00
C PRO A 348 5.10 44.82 -33.27
N THR A 349 4.61 44.69 -34.51
CA THR A 349 3.87 43.64 -35.26
C THR A 349 4.67 42.40 -35.72
N ALA A 350 3.97 41.27 -35.95
CA ALA A 350 4.28 40.21 -36.94
C ALA A 350 3.01 39.31 -37.09
N SER A 351 2.24 39.38 -38.19
CA SER A 351 2.35 38.71 -39.50
C SER A 351 1.73 37.30 -39.57
N VAL A 352 0.69 37.20 -40.42
CA VAL A 352 -0.11 36.03 -40.85
C VAL A 352 0.68 35.14 -41.83
N PRO A 353 0.28 33.87 -42.05
CA PRO A 353 0.03 33.45 -43.44
C PRO A 353 -1.27 32.63 -43.63
N PRO A 354 -1.75 32.46 -44.90
CA PRO A 354 -3.11 32.05 -45.22
C PRO A 354 -3.27 30.63 -45.83
N HIS A 355 -4.54 30.19 -45.86
CA HIS A 355 -5.22 29.24 -46.76
C HIS A 355 -4.70 27.81 -47.01
N GLY A 356 -5.63 26.87 -46.89
CA GLY A 356 -5.60 25.56 -47.55
C GLY A 356 -6.85 24.71 -47.22
N THR A 357 -7.87 24.79 -48.07
CA THR A 357 -8.94 23.78 -48.19
C THR A 357 -8.86 23.17 -49.59
N THR A 358 -8.59 21.87 -49.64
CA THR A 358 -9.25 20.82 -50.45
C THR A 358 -8.79 19.48 -49.92
#